data_AF-A0AAE1EGX6-F1
#
_entry.id   AF-A0AAE1EGX6-F1
#
_cell.length_a   1.000
_cell.length_b   1.000
_cell.length_c   1.000
_cell.angle_alpha   90.00
_cell.angle_beta   90.00
_cell.angle_gamma   90.00
#
_symmetry.space_group_name_H-M   'P 1'
#
loop_
_entity.id
_entity.type
_entity.pdbx_description
1 polymer ?
#
loop_
_entity_poly.entity_id
_entity_poly.type
_entity_poly.pdbx_seq_one_letter_code
_entity_poly.pdbx_strand_id
1 'polypeptide(L)' 'LPNFAQRVDVAVEALSSTPGKDVDENEFIDASHLVYDGVREIRMAVLMNKADDELDPDDVLLDDYHTLEIRSKCKYAP' A
#
# COMPACT_ATOMS: atom_id res chain seq x y z
N LEU A 1 -12.25 -9.23 -4.72
CA LEU A 1 -10.91 -8.60 -4.67
C LEU A 1 -11.09 -7.17 -5.17
N PRO A 2 -10.84 -6.13 -4.37
CA PRO A 2 -10.96 -4.77 -4.86
C PRO A 2 -9.87 -4.60 -5.92
N ASN A 3 -10.30 -4.37 -7.15
CA ASN A 3 -9.47 -4.44 -8.33
C ASN A 3 -8.72 -3.11 -8.42
N PHE A 4 -7.55 -2.99 -7.79
CA PHE A 4 -6.72 -1.78 -7.81
C PHE A 4 -6.58 -1.21 -9.23
N ALA A 5 -6.40 -2.09 -10.23
CA ALA A 5 -6.41 -1.72 -11.64
C ALA A 5 -7.70 -0.98 -12.05
N GLN A 6 -8.87 -1.51 -11.69
CA GLN A 6 -10.16 -0.85 -11.95
C GLN A 6 -10.26 0.51 -11.22
N ARG A 7 -9.72 0.63 -10.00
CA ARG A 7 -9.71 1.91 -9.27
C ARG A 7 -8.83 2.95 -9.96
N VAL A 8 -7.68 2.53 -10.49
CA VAL A 8 -6.82 3.37 -11.32
C VAL A 8 -7.55 3.79 -12.58
N ASP A 9 -8.18 2.86 -13.30
CA ASP A 9 -8.91 3.15 -14.54
C ASP A 9 -10.01 4.20 -14.30
N VAL A 10 -10.81 4.04 -13.24
CA VAL A 10 -11.86 5.00 -12.85
C VAL A 10 -11.29 6.37 -12.52
N ALA A 11 -10.21 6.42 -11.73
CA ALA A 11 -9.56 7.68 -11.37
C ALA A 11 -8.99 8.41 -12.60
N VAL A 12 -8.33 7.67 -13.50
CA VAL A 12 -7.80 8.20 -14.75
C VAL A 12 -8.93 8.71 -15.67
N GLU A 13 -10.03 7.97 -15.80
CA GLU A 13 -11.18 8.42 -16.60
C GLU A 13 -11.79 9.71 -16.03
N ALA A 14 -11.96 9.78 -14.72
CA ALA A 14 -12.51 10.96 -14.05
C ALA A 14 -11.62 12.21 -14.22
N LEU A 15 -10.31 12.06 -14.07
CA LEU A 15 -9.35 13.15 -14.21
C LEU A 15 -9.13 13.57 -15.67
N SER A 16 -9.31 12.66 -16.62
CA SER A 16 -9.15 12.93 -18.06
C SER A 16 -10.40 13.50 -18.74
N SER A 17 -11.57 13.48 -18.08
CA SER A 17 -12.79 14.05 -18.64
C SER A 17 -12.76 15.58 -18.66
N THR A 18 -13.56 16.20 -19.54
CA THR A 18 -13.71 17.67 -19.59
C THR A 18 -15.19 18.05 -19.54
N PRO A 19 -15.66 18.73 -18.46
CA PRO A 19 -14.91 19.05 -17.25
C PRO A 19 -14.50 17.78 -16.47
N GLY A 20 -13.44 17.87 -15.68
CA GLY A 20 -12.98 16.76 -14.83
C GLY A 20 -14.08 16.34 -13.84
N LYS A 21 -14.17 15.05 -13.55
CA LYS A 21 -15.08 14.49 -12.54
C LYS A 21 -14.35 14.29 -11.22
N ASP A 22 -15.11 14.23 -10.14
CA ASP A 22 -14.59 13.90 -8.82
C ASP A 22 -14.14 12.43 -8.76
N VAL A 23 -13.08 12.19 -8.01
CA VAL A 23 -12.55 10.85 -7.71
C VAL A 23 -12.93 10.50 -6.27
N ASP A 24 -13.36 9.26 -6.03
CA ASP A 24 -13.46 8.75 -4.66
C ASP A 24 -12.05 8.41 -4.15
N GLU A 25 -11.42 9.42 -3.53
CA GLU A 25 -10.05 9.33 -3.02
C GLU A 25 -9.92 8.26 -1.94
N ASN A 26 -10.95 8.10 -1.09
CA ASN A 26 -10.93 7.10 -0.01
C ASN A 26 -10.88 5.70 -0.60
N GLU A 27 -11.72 5.40 -1.59
CA GLU A 27 -11.73 4.08 -2.23
C GLU A 27 -10.42 3.80 -2.99
N PHE A 28 -9.82 4.83 -3.59
CA PHE A 28 -8.52 4.71 -4.26
C PHE A 28 -7.37 4.46 -3.28
N ILE A 29 -7.35 5.18 -2.15
CA ILE A 29 -6.37 5.02 -1.08
C ILE A 29 -6.50 3.63 -0.45
N ASP A 30 -7.72 3.18 -0.14
CA ASP A 30 -7.97 1.86 0.44
C ASP A 30 -7.49 0.74 -0.49
N ALA A 31 -7.81 0.83 -1.79
CA ALA A 31 -7.34 -0.14 -2.76
C ALA A 31 -5.80 -0.15 -2.90
N SER A 32 -5.17 1.03 -2.79
CA SER A 32 -3.70 1.16 -2.83
C SER A 32 -3.05 0.53 -1.60
N HIS A 33 -3.60 0.77 -0.41
CA HIS A 33 -3.11 0.17 0.84
C HIS A 33 -3.21 -1.35 0.83
N LEU A 34 -4.32 -1.92 0.33
CA LEU A 34 -4.48 -3.38 0.24
C LEU A 34 -3.43 -4.04 -0.66
N VAL A 35 -3.03 -3.40 -1.76
CA VAL A 35 -1.94 -3.91 -2.62
C VAL A 35 -0.62 -3.87 -1.88
N TYR A 36 -0.33 -2.77 -1.20
CA TYR A 36 0.90 -2.61 -0.43
C TYR A 36 0.98 -3.66 0.70
N ASP A 37 -0.08 -3.79 1.50
CA ASP A 37 -0.17 -4.75 2.59
C ASP A 37 0.00 -6.18 2.08
N GLY A 38 -0.66 -6.55 0.99
CA GLY A 38 -0.51 -7.88 0.38
C GLY A 38 0.93 -8.18 -0.06
N VAL A 39 1.62 -7.23 -0.69
CA VAL A 39 3.03 -7.40 -1.09
C VAL A 39 3.94 -7.49 0.15
N ARG A 40 3.68 -6.67 1.17
CA ARG A 40 4.41 -6.67 2.43
C ARG A 40 4.25 -8.00 3.16
N GLU A 41 3.04 -8.52 3.27
CA GLU A 41 2.75 -9.80 3.90
C GLU A 41 3.49 -10.95 3.21
N ILE A 42 3.52 -10.96 1.87
CA ILE A 42 4.30 -11.94 1.10
C ILE A 42 5.80 -11.81 1.42
N ARG A 43 6.35 -10.59 1.44
CA ARG A 43 7.75 -10.35 1.78
C ARG A 43 8.07 -10.87 3.18
N MET A 44 7.24 -10.54 4.17
CA MET A 44 7.39 -11.01 5.55
C MET A 44 7.32 -12.53 5.65
N ALA A 45 6.36 -13.16 4.98
CA ALA A 45 6.25 -14.61 4.95
C ALA A 45 7.49 -15.28 4.34
N VAL A 46 8.07 -14.71 3.29
CA VAL A 46 9.33 -15.21 2.70
C VAL A 46 10.50 -15.03 3.68
N LEU A 47 10.63 -13.87 4.31
CA LEU A 47 11.71 -13.61 5.28
C LEU A 47 11.61 -14.51 6.52
N MET A 48 10.39 -14.79 7.01
CA MET A 48 10.16 -15.71 8.12
C MET A 48 10.58 -17.16 7.83
N ASN A 49 10.78 -17.52 6.57
CA ASN A 49 11.28 -18.84 6.17
C ASN A 49 12.81 -18.89 5.97
N LYS A 50 13.51 -17.76 6.07
CA LYS A 50 14.99 -17.72 6.00
C LYS A 50 15.60 -18.09 7.35
N ALA A 51 16.78 -18.70 7.33
CA ALA A 51 17.58 -18.88 8.54
C ALA A 51 18.18 -17.54 9.00
N ASP A 52 18.39 -17.36 10.31
CA ASP A 52 18.83 -16.09 10.92
C ASP A 52 20.16 -15.56 10.35
N ASP A 53 21.03 -16.44 9.86
CA ASP A 53 22.32 -16.10 9.25
C ASP A 53 22.23 -15.67 7.77
N GLU A 54 21.08 -15.88 7.13
CA GLU A 54 20.78 -15.45 5.75
C GLU A 54 19.88 -14.20 5.70
N LEU A 55 19.48 -13.67 6.86
CA LEU A 55 18.64 -12.49 6.99
C LEU A 55 19.48 -11.21 6.89
N ASP A 56 19.16 -10.37 5.90
CA ASP A 56 19.76 -9.05 5.76
C ASP A 56 19.14 -8.10 6.80
N PRO A 57 19.93 -7.46 7.69
CA PRO A 57 19.41 -6.50 8.67
C PRO A 57 18.68 -5.31 8.02
N ASP A 58 19.00 -4.95 6.76
CA ASP A 58 18.31 -3.89 6.05
C ASP A 58 16.88 -4.29 5.63
N ASP A 59 16.65 -5.58 5.34
CA ASP A 59 15.31 -6.12 5.01
C ASP A 59 14.35 -6.03 6.22
N VAL A 60 14.89 -6.14 7.44
CA VAL A 60 14.14 -6.07 8.70
C VAL A 60 13.84 -4.61 9.08
N LEU A 61 14.85 -3.72 8.99
CA LEU A 61 14.70 -2.31 9.31
C LEU A 61 13.70 -1.57 8.40
N LEU A 62 13.62 -1.96 7.13
CA LEU A 62 12.69 -1.36 6.17
C LEU A 62 11.21 -1.59 6.56
N ASP A 63 10.91 -2.76 7.15
CA ASP A 63 9.54 -3.09 7.58
C ASP A 63 9.14 -2.33 8.85
N ASP A 64 10.07 -2.17 9.80
CA ASP A 64 9.85 -1.41 11.03
C ASP A 64 9.58 0.07 10.74
N TYR A 65 10.38 0.69 9.87
CA TYR A 65 10.22 2.11 9.53
C TYR A 65 8.86 2.37 8.87
N HIS A 66 8.43 1.48 7.98
CA HIS A 66 7.16 1.61 7.29
C HIS A 66 5.97 1.40 8.23
N THR A 67 6.05 0.40 9.12
CA THR A 67 5.02 0.15 10.14
C THR A 67 4.85 1.36 11.08
N LEU A 68 5.96 2.02 11.43
CA LEU A 68 5.94 3.25 12.23
C LEU A 68 5.36 4.44 11.46
N GLU A 69 5.70 4.59 10.17
CA GLU A 69 5.22 5.68 9.34
C GLU A 69 3.70 5.60 9.09
N ILE A 70 3.16 4.41 8.75
CA ILE A 70 1.71 4.21 8.60
C ILE A 70 0.97 4.53 9.90
N ARG A 71 1.46 4.01 11.03
CA ARG A 71 0.86 4.28 12.35
C ARG A 71 0.89 5.76 12.71
N SER A 72 1.93 6.48 12.32
CA SER A 72 2.03 7.92 12.55
C SER A 72 0.99 8.68 11.72
N LYS A 73 0.82 8.33 10.44
CA LYS A 73 -0.12 9.01 9.52
C LYS A 73 -1.59 8.72 9.85
N CYS A 74 -1.94 7.51 10.30
CA CYS A 74 -3.30 7.20 10.77
C CYS A 74 -3.73 7.98 12.02
N LYS A 75 -2.79 8.47 12.85
CA LYS A 75 -3.11 9.30 14.02
C LYS A 75 -3.49 10.75 13.69
N TYR A 76 -3.29 11.19 12.44
CA TYR A 76 -3.57 12.55 11.99
C TYR A 76 -4.61 12.60 10.86
N ALA A 77 -5.30 11.50 10.56
CA ALA A 77 -6.45 11.52 9.65
C ALA A 77 -7.65 12.18 10.38
N PRO A 78 -8.24 13.26 9.83
CA PRO A 78 -9.36 14.00 10.45
C PRO A 78 -10.66 13.20 10.51
#